data_AF-A0A954Y514-F1
#
_entry.id   AF-A0A954Y514-F1
#
_cell.length_a   1.000
_cell.length_b   1.000
_cell.length_c   1.000
_cell.angle_alpha   90.00
_cell.angle_beta   90.00
_cell.angle_gamma   90.00
#
_symmetry.space_group_name_H-M   'P 1'
#
loop_
_entity.id
_entity.type
_entity.pdbx_description
1 polymer ?
#
loop_
_entity_poly.entity_id
_entity_poly.type
_entity_poly.pdbx_seq_one_letter_code
_entity_poly.pdbx_strand_id
1 'polypeptide(L)'
;MLRATPTIIPACTLLGWLLIAGSAAAQGAAQASDDAPPMVGDQVEPAQAATKDADEPGQRAGSPEPAPQAAEPQPPTEPPAPTPADPQSPGEIVLSDWLVLPRVGDYTRTIVALDPIDAQLASGEWQTPKEGDEVTGADGRTHKWRRYRADEPAVIRSSEAAGGYAAALLDSPAERVAILHAERHASACVNGEWFTGDPYGHGWVRLPVLLKKGPNELLFHMVGPGFQARLIAASEPAYLLAEDATLPDVVREEQGETWAAVPVVNAANEPLVGAKLRVRTPSGATTLTNLPSIAPLCVYKAAFRFTPDRSGADKTAVFVDLVLPANNDENIVGEARLDLRQVSQDAQQTRTFVSGIDGSVQPYSLVPAVSLADSPPSEPPGIILALHNTGVDHSRHASYYQPKDWAHLVAPQNRRAVGFEWEDWGATDALEALADAQTHVDHDPSRTYLTGHSMGGHGALTMALRNPARFRSVSAFAPIVQPSTAG
;
A
#
# COMPACT_ATOMS: atom_id res chain seq x y z
N MET A 1 25.92 8.79 38.64
CA MET A 1 25.22 8.70 39.93
C MET A 1 23.96 9.53 39.84
N LEU A 2 22.80 8.89 39.98
CA LEU A 2 21.45 9.37 40.34
C LEU A 2 20.44 8.51 39.57
N ARG A 3 20.10 7.37 40.19
CA ARG A 3 19.00 6.48 39.82
C ARG A 3 17.74 7.00 40.52
N ALA A 4 16.64 7.13 39.78
CA ALA A 4 15.31 7.29 40.36
C ALA A 4 14.60 5.93 40.34
N THR A 5 14.19 5.47 41.53
CA THR A 5 13.33 4.32 41.81
C THR A 5 11.85 4.64 41.53
N PRO A 6 11.03 3.69 41.07
CA PRO A 6 9.58 3.87 40.98
C PRO A 6 8.90 3.46 42.29
N THR A 7 7.95 4.29 42.74
CA THR A 7 7.14 4.05 43.94
C THR A 7 5.88 3.27 43.57
N ILE A 8 5.70 2.12 44.20
CA ILE A 8 4.48 1.30 44.20
C ILE A 8 3.53 1.86 45.26
N ILE A 9 2.24 2.02 44.94
CA ILE A 9 1.17 2.27 45.92
C ILE A 9 0.07 1.20 45.74
N PRO A 10 -0.41 0.56 46.82
CA PRO A 10 -1.21 -0.65 46.76
C PRO A 10 -2.73 -0.41 46.74
N ALA A 11 -3.46 -1.46 46.36
CA ALA A 11 -4.91 -1.58 46.42
C ALA A 11 -5.44 -1.87 47.85
N CYS A 12 -6.76 -1.68 47.99
CA CYS A 12 -7.70 -2.11 49.04
C CYS A 12 -8.09 -1.07 50.12
N THR A 13 -9.33 -0.56 50.04
CA THR A 13 -10.40 -0.97 50.98
C THR A 13 -11.78 -0.53 50.49
N LEU A 14 -12.74 -1.47 50.64
CA LEU A 14 -14.18 -1.37 50.40
C LEU A 14 -14.90 -0.53 51.49
N LEU A 15 -16.04 0.07 51.10
CA LEU A 15 -17.35 0.08 51.80
C LEU A 15 -18.27 0.93 50.88
N GLY A 16 -19.43 0.52 50.36
CA GLY A 16 -20.41 -0.47 50.76
C GLY A 16 -21.76 0.23 50.95
N TRP A 17 -22.64 0.20 49.95
CA TRP A 17 -24.09 0.45 50.10
C TRP A 17 -24.88 -0.57 49.27
N LEU A 18 -25.97 -1.04 49.86
CA LEU A 18 -26.61 -2.34 49.65
C LEU A 18 -28.02 -2.15 49.05
N LEU A 19 -28.38 -3.04 48.11
CA LEU A 19 -29.70 -3.63 47.78
C LEU A 19 -30.90 -2.72 47.42
N ILE A 20 -31.55 -3.05 46.29
CA ILE A 20 -32.81 -3.83 46.25
C ILE A 20 -32.78 -4.74 45.02
N ALA A 21 -33.03 -6.03 45.25
CA ALA A 21 -33.25 -7.05 44.22
C ALA A 21 -34.77 -7.20 43.96
N GLY A 22 -35.12 -7.42 42.70
CA GLY A 22 -36.44 -7.89 42.27
C GLY A 22 -36.28 -8.77 41.04
N SER A 23 -36.36 -10.08 41.23
CA SER A 23 -36.34 -11.10 40.18
C SER A 23 -37.71 -11.21 39.52
N ALA A 24 -37.75 -11.28 38.18
CA ALA A 24 -38.74 -12.09 37.46
C ALA A 24 -38.25 -12.34 36.02
N ALA A 25 -38.08 -13.62 35.70
CA ALA A 25 -37.91 -14.10 34.34
C ALA A 25 -39.24 -13.99 33.58
N ALA A 26 -39.19 -13.51 32.33
CA ALA A 26 -40.20 -13.80 31.33
C ALA A 26 -39.59 -13.64 29.93
N GLN A 27 -39.52 -14.77 29.22
CA GLN A 27 -39.34 -14.82 27.77
C GLN A 27 -40.55 -14.14 27.10
N GLY A 28 -40.31 -13.28 26.12
CA GLY A 28 -41.35 -12.68 25.30
C GLY A 28 -40.74 -12.05 24.07
N ALA A 29 -40.89 -12.73 22.93
CA ALA A 29 -40.58 -12.19 21.61
C ALA A 29 -41.41 -10.92 21.36
N ALA A 30 -40.76 -9.84 20.92
CA ALA A 30 -41.42 -8.61 20.50
C ALA A 30 -41.14 -8.39 19.01
N GLN A 31 -42.19 -8.59 18.21
CA GLN A 31 -42.31 -8.09 16.84
C GLN A 31 -42.32 -6.56 16.88
N ALA A 32 -41.49 -5.92 16.06
CA ALA A 32 -41.58 -4.49 15.81
C ALA A 32 -42.64 -4.25 14.74
N SER A 33 -43.62 -3.42 15.08
CA SER A 33 -44.73 -2.95 14.25
C SER A 33 -44.28 -1.90 13.25
N ASP A 34 -44.70 -2.07 12.00
CA ASP A 34 -44.72 -1.05 10.95
C ASP A 34 -45.61 0.12 11.39
N ASP A 35 -45.05 1.33 11.46
CA ASP A 35 -45.78 2.59 11.27
C ASP A 35 -44.78 3.73 11.05
N ALA A 36 -44.50 4.03 9.78
CA ALA A 36 -43.84 5.25 9.33
C ALA A 36 -44.78 5.99 8.35
N PRO A 37 -44.94 7.33 8.45
CA PRO A 37 -45.87 8.09 7.60
C PRO A 37 -45.35 8.25 6.16
N PRO A 38 -46.23 8.47 5.17
CA PRO A 38 -45.87 8.37 3.76
C PRO A 38 -45.11 9.61 3.27
N MET A 39 -44.02 9.37 2.55
CA MET A 39 -43.28 10.39 1.79
C MET A 39 -43.96 10.59 0.42
N VAL A 40 -44.33 11.84 0.16
CA VAL A 40 -44.90 12.35 -1.09
C VAL A 40 -43.88 12.18 -2.22
N GLY A 41 -44.32 11.58 -3.32
CA GLY A 41 -43.51 11.41 -4.52
C GLY A 41 -43.54 12.65 -5.41
N ASP A 42 -42.37 13.16 -5.76
CA ASP A 42 -42.18 14.04 -6.91
C ASP A 42 -41.40 13.28 -7.98
N GLN A 43 -42.10 12.97 -9.07
CA GLN A 43 -41.50 12.55 -10.33
C GLN A 43 -41.11 13.79 -11.12
N VAL A 44 -39.85 13.87 -11.54
CA VAL A 44 -39.40 14.83 -12.56
C VAL A 44 -39.03 14.02 -13.80
N GLU A 45 -39.92 14.03 -14.79
CA GLU A 45 -39.66 13.59 -16.16
C GLU A 45 -38.77 14.60 -16.91
N PRO A 46 -37.91 14.16 -17.86
CA PRO A 46 -37.15 15.04 -18.71
C PRO A 46 -37.98 15.58 -19.89
N ALA A 47 -37.81 16.88 -20.14
CA ALA A 47 -38.55 17.68 -21.10
C ALA A 47 -38.41 17.24 -22.57
N GLN A 48 -39.54 17.22 -23.27
CA GLN A 48 -39.66 17.40 -24.72
C GLN A 48 -40.45 18.67 -25.01
N ALA A 49 -40.04 19.40 -26.06
CA ALA A 49 -40.81 20.29 -26.96
C ALA A 49 -39.85 21.41 -27.47
N ALA A 50 -39.86 21.90 -28.71
CA ALA A 50 -40.86 21.80 -29.78
C ALA A 50 -40.31 22.41 -31.10
N THR A 51 -40.78 21.85 -32.24
CA THR A 51 -41.29 22.50 -33.49
C THR A 51 -40.40 23.47 -34.29
N LYS A 52 -40.46 23.70 -35.61
CA LYS A 52 -41.36 23.48 -36.78
C LYS A 52 -40.54 24.06 -37.99
N ASP A 53 -40.62 23.66 -39.26
CA ASP A 53 -41.70 23.82 -40.25
C ASP A 53 -41.25 23.19 -41.60
N ALA A 54 -42.22 22.96 -42.49
CA ALA A 54 -42.15 22.22 -43.76
C ALA A 54 -41.84 23.10 -44.99
N ASP A 55 -41.31 22.48 -46.07
CA ASP A 55 -41.78 22.63 -47.46
C ASP A 55 -41.07 21.66 -48.44
N GLU A 56 -41.85 21.08 -49.38
CA GLU A 56 -41.50 20.19 -50.51
C GLU A 56 -41.44 21.00 -51.84
N PRO A 57 -41.22 20.45 -53.08
CA PRO A 57 -40.62 19.18 -53.56
C PRO A 57 -39.68 19.34 -54.79
N GLY A 58 -39.02 18.26 -55.27
CA GLY A 58 -38.51 18.22 -56.67
C GLY A 58 -37.51 17.13 -57.12
N GLN A 59 -38.03 16.09 -57.79
CA GLN A 59 -37.48 15.36 -58.97
C GLN A 59 -36.36 14.28 -58.88
N ARG A 60 -36.80 13.05 -59.22
CA ARG A 60 -36.18 11.87 -59.91
C ARG A 60 -34.71 11.96 -60.38
N ALA A 61 -33.94 10.87 -60.16
CA ALA A 61 -33.65 9.82 -61.16
C ALA A 61 -32.58 8.80 -60.70
N GLY A 62 -32.75 7.52 -61.07
CA GLY A 62 -31.66 6.62 -61.45
C GLY A 62 -31.08 5.68 -60.40
N SER A 63 -31.46 4.41 -60.45
CA SER A 63 -30.83 3.27 -59.75
C SER A 63 -29.39 2.99 -60.27
N PRO A 64 -28.45 2.53 -59.42
CA PRO A 64 -27.23 1.86 -59.87
C PRO A 64 -27.27 0.33 -59.71
N GLU A 65 -26.62 -0.33 -60.68
CA GLU A 65 -26.33 -1.77 -60.82
C GLU A 65 -25.20 -2.26 -59.87
N PRO A 66 -24.84 -3.58 -59.83
CA PRO A 66 -24.59 -4.32 -58.60
C PRO A 66 -23.11 -4.42 -58.18
N ALA A 67 -22.91 -4.75 -56.90
CA ALA A 67 -21.61 -4.96 -56.26
C ALA A 67 -20.94 -6.29 -56.69
N PRO A 68 -19.59 -6.36 -56.75
CA PRO A 68 -18.85 -7.56 -57.11
C PRO A 68 -18.76 -8.57 -55.95
N GLN A 69 -18.70 -9.85 -56.31
CA GLN A 69 -18.64 -11.02 -55.42
C GLN A 69 -17.33 -11.11 -54.62
N ALA A 70 -17.47 -11.54 -53.36
CA ALA A 70 -16.39 -11.76 -52.41
C ALA A 70 -15.55 -13.00 -52.74
N ALA A 71 -14.23 -12.88 -52.56
CA ALA A 71 -13.28 -13.98 -52.63
C ALA A 71 -13.23 -14.76 -51.30
N GLU A 72 -13.09 -16.08 -51.37
CA GLU A 72 -12.97 -16.99 -50.22
C GLU A 72 -11.65 -16.79 -49.45
N PRO A 73 -11.66 -16.88 -48.10
CA PRO A 73 -10.45 -16.75 -47.28
C PRO A 73 -9.60 -18.02 -47.26
N GLN A 74 -8.28 -17.86 -47.40
CA GLN A 74 -7.30 -18.94 -47.20
C GLN A 74 -7.18 -19.34 -45.71
N PRO A 75 -6.87 -20.62 -45.41
CA PRO A 75 -6.69 -21.08 -44.04
C PRO A 75 -5.43 -20.46 -43.40
N PRO A 76 -5.46 -20.20 -42.07
CA PRO A 76 -4.35 -19.58 -41.37
C PRO A 76 -3.13 -20.51 -41.35
N THR A 77 -1.96 -19.92 -41.62
CA THR A 77 -0.65 -20.54 -41.45
C THR A 77 -0.38 -20.76 -39.97
N GLU A 78 0.10 -21.96 -39.64
CA GLU A 78 0.44 -22.40 -38.29
C GLU A 78 1.47 -21.43 -37.67
N PRO A 79 1.23 -20.86 -36.47
CA PRO A 79 2.21 -20.01 -35.81
C PRO A 79 3.46 -20.82 -35.46
N PRO A 80 4.67 -20.23 -35.57
CA PRO A 80 5.89 -20.94 -35.23
C PRO A 80 5.85 -21.41 -33.78
N ALA A 81 6.37 -22.62 -33.53
CA ALA A 81 6.42 -23.21 -32.20
C ALA A 81 7.08 -22.25 -31.19
N PRO A 82 6.55 -22.14 -29.96
CA PRO A 82 7.13 -21.28 -28.94
C PRO A 82 8.54 -21.74 -28.58
N THR A 83 9.49 -20.81 -28.67
CA THR A 83 10.88 -20.99 -28.24
C THR A 83 10.92 -21.21 -26.72
N PRO A 84 11.66 -22.20 -26.19
CA PRO A 84 11.92 -22.30 -24.76
C PRO A 84 12.56 -21.01 -24.25
N ALA A 85 12.18 -20.55 -23.06
CA ALA A 85 12.83 -19.42 -22.40
C ALA A 85 14.35 -19.67 -22.33
N ASP A 86 15.14 -18.75 -22.90
CA ASP A 86 16.59 -18.83 -22.97
C ASP A 86 17.19 -18.75 -21.54
N PRO A 87 17.85 -19.81 -21.03
CA PRO A 87 18.38 -19.84 -19.67
C PRO A 87 19.66 -18.99 -19.47
N GLN A 88 20.13 -18.26 -20.49
CA GLN A 88 21.52 -17.79 -20.53
C GLN A 88 21.69 -16.27 -20.48
N SER A 89 20.62 -15.47 -20.50
CA SER A 89 20.76 -14.00 -20.41
C SER A 89 20.79 -13.52 -18.95
N PRO A 90 21.82 -12.78 -18.51
CA PRO A 90 21.84 -12.15 -17.19
C PRO A 90 20.83 -10.99 -17.05
N GLY A 91 19.98 -10.70 -18.04
CA GLY A 91 19.04 -9.57 -17.98
C GLY A 91 17.80 -9.84 -17.12
N GLU A 92 16.90 -10.66 -17.64
CA GLU A 92 15.58 -10.93 -17.05
C GLU A 92 15.18 -12.38 -17.31
N ILE A 93 14.67 -13.04 -16.28
CA ILE A 93 14.11 -14.40 -16.34
C ILE A 93 12.63 -14.28 -16.00
N VAL A 94 11.78 -14.44 -17.02
CA VAL A 94 10.33 -14.53 -16.84
C VAL A 94 9.98 -15.98 -16.48
N LEU A 95 9.29 -16.16 -15.36
CA LEU A 95 8.87 -17.49 -14.91
C LEU A 95 7.53 -17.84 -15.58
N SER A 96 7.52 -18.87 -16.43
CA SER A 96 6.36 -19.24 -17.25
C SER A 96 5.92 -20.69 -17.13
N ASP A 97 6.75 -21.55 -16.54
CA ASP A 97 6.45 -22.97 -16.31
C ASP A 97 6.27 -23.20 -14.81
N TRP A 98 5.04 -23.48 -14.42
CA TRP A 98 4.61 -23.54 -13.03
C TRP A 98 4.05 -24.91 -12.69
N LEU A 99 4.23 -25.34 -11.45
CA LEU A 99 3.32 -26.26 -10.79
C LEU A 99 2.35 -25.44 -9.94
N VAL A 100 1.06 -25.62 -10.16
CA VAL A 100 0.01 -24.88 -9.46
C VAL A 100 -0.78 -25.85 -8.59
N LEU A 101 -0.99 -25.44 -7.35
CA LEU A 101 -1.89 -26.09 -6.40
C LEU A 101 -3.03 -25.13 -6.08
N PRO A 102 -4.30 -25.57 -6.19
CA PRO A 102 -5.43 -24.79 -5.71
C PRO A 102 -5.33 -24.46 -4.22
N ARG A 103 -6.19 -23.57 -3.73
CA ARG A 103 -6.27 -23.27 -2.30
C ARG A 103 -6.44 -24.55 -1.47
N VAL A 104 -5.47 -24.79 -0.59
CA VAL A 104 -5.48 -25.88 0.40
C VAL A 104 -5.57 -25.39 1.84
N GLY A 105 -5.27 -24.11 2.09
CA GLY A 105 -5.33 -23.51 3.42
C GLY A 105 -6.68 -22.91 3.80
N ASP A 106 -6.95 -22.86 5.11
CA ASP A 106 -8.02 -22.08 5.71
C ASP A 106 -7.48 -20.76 6.27
N TYR A 107 -7.71 -19.69 5.51
CA TYR A 107 -7.35 -18.31 5.88
C TYR A 107 -8.56 -17.50 6.33
N THR A 108 -9.63 -18.16 6.81
CA THR A 108 -10.68 -17.44 7.54
C THR A 108 -10.12 -16.81 8.81
N ARG A 109 -10.86 -15.87 9.43
CA ARG A 109 -10.43 -15.15 10.65
C ARG A 109 -10.38 -16.10 11.87
N THR A 110 -9.36 -16.96 11.91
CA THR A 110 -9.05 -17.92 12.97
C THR A 110 -7.74 -17.55 13.65
N ILE A 111 -7.53 -18.04 14.87
CA ILE A 111 -6.31 -17.74 15.65
C ILE A 111 -5.07 -18.41 15.02
N VAL A 112 -5.28 -19.56 14.38
CA VAL A 112 -4.22 -20.32 13.70
C VAL A 112 -4.76 -20.69 12.33
N ALA A 113 -4.21 -20.07 11.28
CA ALA A 113 -4.48 -20.49 9.92
C ALA A 113 -4.01 -21.93 9.74
N LEU A 114 -4.86 -22.76 9.13
CA LEU A 114 -4.52 -24.16 8.84
C LEU A 114 -4.08 -24.24 7.39
N ASP A 115 -2.79 -24.45 7.16
CA ASP A 115 -2.26 -24.65 5.82
C ASP A 115 -1.27 -25.83 5.80
N PRO A 116 -1.54 -26.90 5.03
CA PRO A 116 -0.67 -28.08 4.98
C PRO A 116 0.68 -27.80 4.32
N ILE A 117 0.81 -26.77 3.49
CA ILE A 117 2.07 -26.35 2.85
C ILE A 117 2.93 -25.61 3.87
N ASP A 118 2.37 -24.61 4.55
CA ASP A 118 3.08 -23.92 5.63
C ASP A 118 3.49 -24.88 6.75
N ALA A 119 2.63 -25.85 7.09
CA ALA A 119 2.95 -26.86 8.09
C ALA A 119 4.16 -27.73 7.69
N GLN A 120 4.23 -28.19 6.44
CA GLN A 120 5.37 -28.96 5.92
C GLN A 120 6.67 -28.14 5.90
N LEU A 121 6.58 -26.86 5.52
CA LEU A 121 7.72 -25.95 5.53
C LEU A 121 8.22 -25.69 6.95
N ALA A 122 7.31 -25.44 7.89
CA ALA A 122 7.63 -25.20 9.30
C ALA A 122 8.19 -26.45 10.01
N SER A 123 7.73 -27.66 9.66
CA SER A 123 8.24 -28.92 10.21
C SER A 123 9.56 -29.37 9.58
N GLY A 124 9.98 -28.76 8.46
CA GLY A 124 11.13 -29.20 7.67
C GLY A 124 10.87 -30.47 6.86
N GLU A 125 9.61 -30.87 6.71
CA GLU A 125 9.18 -32.03 5.92
C GLU A 125 8.88 -31.68 4.45
N TRP A 126 8.92 -30.39 4.11
CA TRP A 126 8.71 -29.89 2.76
C TRP A 126 9.58 -30.62 1.72
N GLN A 127 8.92 -31.04 0.65
CA GLN A 127 9.58 -31.57 -0.54
C GLN A 127 9.08 -30.81 -1.76
N THR A 128 9.99 -30.52 -2.67
CA THR A 128 9.66 -29.93 -3.96
C THR A 128 8.58 -30.75 -4.66
N PRO A 129 7.43 -30.16 -4.98
CA PRO A 129 6.31 -30.88 -5.55
C PRO A 129 6.62 -31.33 -6.98
N LYS A 130 6.01 -32.44 -7.37
CA LYS A 130 5.95 -32.94 -8.74
C LYS A 130 4.52 -32.88 -9.25
N GLU A 131 4.38 -32.84 -10.57
CA GLU A 131 3.06 -32.92 -11.19
C GLU A 131 2.33 -34.20 -10.76
N GLY A 132 1.09 -34.04 -10.30
CA GLY A 132 0.25 -35.12 -9.80
C GLY A 132 0.35 -35.39 -8.29
N ASP A 133 1.33 -34.81 -7.60
CA ASP A 133 1.45 -34.93 -6.13
C ASP A 133 0.18 -34.38 -5.45
N GLU A 134 -0.26 -35.09 -4.42
CA GLU A 134 -1.52 -34.85 -3.72
C GLU A 134 -1.30 -34.10 -2.40
N VAL A 135 -2.16 -33.12 -2.14
CA VAL A 135 -2.20 -32.37 -0.89
C VAL A 135 -3.63 -32.35 -0.36
N THR A 136 -3.84 -32.85 0.86
CA THR A 136 -5.12 -32.74 1.54
C THR A 136 -5.20 -31.40 2.25
N GLY A 137 -6.16 -30.56 1.82
CA GLY A 137 -6.40 -29.24 2.38
C GLY A 137 -7.07 -29.27 3.75
N ALA A 138 -7.14 -28.10 4.38
CA ALA A 138 -7.82 -27.89 5.66
C ALA A 138 -9.33 -28.21 5.60
N ASP A 139 -9.94 -28.17 4.42
CA ASP A 139 -11.33 -28.57 4.19
C ASP A 139 -11.51 -30.11 4.05
N GLY A 140 -10.42 -30.87 4.16
CA GLY A 140 -10.39 -32.32 4.01
C GLY A 140 -10.40 -32.82 2.57
N ARG A 141 -10.42 -31.92 1.57
CA ARG A 141 -10.37 -32.30 0.15
C ARG A 141 -8.94 -32.46 -0.33
N THR A 142 -8.73 -33.42 -1.21
CA THR A 142 -7.43 -33.63 -1.84
C THR A 142 -7.33 -32.88 -3.16
N HIS A 143 -6.32 -32.04 -3.27
CA HIS A 143 -5.95 -31.30 -4.47
C HIS A 143 -4.64 -31.85 -5.03
N LYS A 144 -4.39 -31.59 -6.31
CA LYS A 144 -3.18 -32.05 -7.00
C LYS A 144 -2.39 -30.88 -7.54
N TRP A 145 -1.08 -30.98 -7.46
CA TRP A 145 -0.18 -30.12 -8.23
C TRP A 145 -0.36 -30.40 -9.72
N ARG A 146 -0.62 -29.35 -10.51
CA ARG A 146 -0.79 -29.45 -11.96
C ARG A 146 0.18 -28.53 -12.66
N ARG A 147 0.72 -28.98 -13.77
CA ARG A 147 1.57 -28.11 -14.58
C ARG A 147 0.72 -27.04 -15.25
N TYR A 148 1.19 -25.80 -15.19
CA TYR A 148 0.60 -24.64 -15.83
C TYR A 148 1.70 -23.92 -16.60
N ARG A 149 1.58 -23.90 -17.93
CA ARG A 149 2.40 -23.03 -18.78
C ARG A 149 1.60 -21.79 -19.10
N ALA A 150 2.12 -20.65 -18.70
CA ALA A 150 1.47 -19.38 -18.97
C ALA A 150 1.81 -18.92 -20.40
N ASP A 151 0.78 -18.63 -21.21
CA ASP A 151 0.93 -17.94 -22.50
C ASP A 151 1.48 -16.53 -22.26
N GLU A 152 2.20 -15.93 -23.22
CA GLU A 152 2.71 -14.56 -23.05
C GLU A 152 1.58 -13.52 -22.92
N PRO A 153 1.58 -12.64 -21.88
CA PRO A 153 2.52 -12.58 -20.76
C PRO A 153 2.22 -13.66 -19.72
N ALA A 154 3.30 -14.21 -19.13
CA ALA A 154 3.34 -15.40 -18.26
C ALA A 154 2.58 -15.26 -16.92
N VAL A 155 1.28 -15.02 -17.02
CA VAL A 155 0.38 -14.66 -15.92
C VAL A 155 -0.56 -15.83 -15.65
N ILE A 156 -0.66 -16.24 -14.40
CA ILE A 156 -1.62 -17.25 -13.96
C ILE A 156 -2.98 -16.58 -13.76
N ARG A 157 -3.87 -16.74 -14.74
CA ARG A 157 -5.21 -16.12 -14.75
C ARG A 157 -6.32 -17.02 -14.20
N SER A 158 -6.02 -18.28 -13.92
CA SER A 158 -7.01 -19.24 -13.43
C SER A 158 -7.58 -18.82 -12.08
N SER A 159 -8.90 -18.93 -11.89
CA SER A 159 -9.51 -18.78 -10.58
C SER A 159 -9.04 -19.85 -9.58
N GLU A 160 -8.52 -20.99 -10.08
CA GLU A 160 -7.89 -22.02 -9.25
C GLU A 160 -6.66 -21.49 -8.50
N ALA A 161 -6.05 -20.39 -8.96
CA ALA A 161 -4.89 -19.76 -8.32
C ALA A 161 -5.25 -18.89 -7.09
N ALA A 162 -6.53 -18.59 -6.86
CA ALA A 162 -6.93 -17.72 -5.76
C ALA A 162 -6.76 -18.40 -4.40
N GLY A 163 -5.80 -17.92 -3.60
CA GLY A 163 -5.45 -18.51 -2.29
C GLY A 163 -4.64 -19.81 -2.37
N GLY A 164 -4.17 -20.18 -3.57
CA GLY A 164 -3.39 -21.39 -3.85
C GLY A 164 -1.88 -21.14 -3.84
N TYR A 165 -1.13 -22.10 -4.40
CA TYR A 165 0.32 -22.03 -4.50
C TYR A 165 0.82 -22.18 -5.93
N ALA A 166 1.87 -21.45 -6.28
CA ALA A 166 2.62 -21.65 -7.51
C ALA A 166 4.08 -21.97 -7.15
N ALA A 167 4.60 -23.06 -7.70
CA ALA A 167 5.98 -23.48 -7.55
C ALA A 167 6.69 -23.49 -8.91
N ALA A 168 7.94 -23.02 -8.93
CA ALA A 168 8.82 -23.07 -10.08
C ALA A 168 10.18 -23.62 -9.66
N LEU A 169 10.80 -24.37 -10.57
CA LEU A 169 12.19 -24.77 -10.47
C LEU A 169 13.00 -24.01 -11.52
N LEU A 170 14.03 -23.33 -11.05
CA LEU A 170 14.91 -22.54 -11.89
C LEU A 170 16.35 -23.04 -11.76
N ASP A 171 16.94 -23.46 -12.87
CA ASP A 171 18.38 -23.75 -12.90
C ASP A 171 19.17 -22.45 -13.13
N SER A 172 20.05 -22.09 -12.20
CA SER A 172 20.93 -20.93 -12.33
C SER A 172 22.34 -21.38 -12.71
N PRO A 173 22.96 -20.79 -13.75
CA PRO A 173 24.30 -21.21 -14.21
C PRO A 173 25.41 -20.89 -13.19
N ALA A 174 25.15 -19.97 -12.25
CA ALA A 174 26.07 -19.55 -11.21
C ALA A 174 25.31 -19.16 -9.94
N GLU A 175 26.04 -19.09 -8.82
CA GLU A 175 25.52 -18.43 -7.64
C GLU A 175 25.48 -16.91 -7.88
N ARG A 176 24.31 -16.29 -7.73
CA ARG A 176 24.11 -14.87 -8.02
C ARG A 176 22.90 -14.31 -7.28
N VAL A 177 22.92 -13.01 -7.01
CA VAL A 177 21.73 -12.31 -6.51
C VAL A 177 20.84 -11.92 -7.69
N ALA A 178 19.55 -12.16 -7.54
CA ALA A 178 18.52 -11.68 -8.45
C ALA A 178 17.49 -10.84 -7.68
N ILE A 179 16.86 -9.90 -8.35
CA ILE A 179 15.75 -9.11 -7.82
C ILE A 179 14.47 -9.81 -8.25
N LEU A 180 13.81 -10.45 -7.29
CA LEU A 180 12.48 -11.02 -7.45
C LEU A 180 11.46 -9.89 -7.49
N HIS A 181 10.75 -9.82 -8.62
CA HIS A 181 9.58 -8.98 -8.82
C HIS A 181 8.39 -9.89 -9.04
N ALA A 182 7.49 -9.95 -8.06
CA ALA A 182 6.27 -10.73 -8.13
C ALA A 182 5.07 -9.91 -7.66
N GLU A 183 3.89 -10.24 -8.15
CA GLU A 183 2.64 -9.53 -7.89
C GLU A 183 1.52 -10.53 -7.57
N ARG A 184 0.50 -10.11 -6.81
CA ARG A 184 -0.66 -10.92 -6.42
C ARG A 184 -0.32 -12.17 -5.61
N HIS A 185 0.67 -12.05 -4.73
CA HIS A 185 1.09 -13.10 -3.80
C HIS A 185 1.21 -12.55 -2.38
N ALA A 186 0.87 -13.36 -1.39
CA ALA A 186 0.96 -12.99 0.03
C ALA A 186 2.37 -13.19 0.57
N SER A 187 3.08 -14.21 0.09
CA SER A 187 4.45 -14.54 0.48
C SER A 187 5.15 -15.30 -0.64
N ALA A 188 6.48 -15.23 -0.63
CA ALA A 188 7.35 -16.00 -1.50
C ALA A 188 8.39 -16.75 -0.66
N CYS A 189 8.69 -17.99 -1.02
CA CYS A 189 9.75 -18.79 -0.44
C CYS A 189 10.76 -19.12 -1.54
N VAL A 190 12.01 -18.73 -1.37
CA VAL A 190 13.10 -19.03 -2.31
C VAL A 190 14.14 -19.86 -1.60
N ASN A 191 14.35 -21.10 -2.04
CA ASN A 191 15.30 -22.05 -1.44
C ASN A 191 15.09 -22.26 0.08
N GLY A 192 13.84 -22.18 0.56
CA GLY A 192 13.49 -22.30 1.97
C GLY A 192 13.48 -20.99 2.76
N GLU A 193 13.90 -19.86 2.18
CA GLU A 193 13.84 -18.54 2.82
C GLU A 193 12.57 -17.79 2.45
N TRP A 194 11.88 -17.25 3.46
CA TRP A 194 10.61 -16.54 3.31
C TRP A 194 10.77 -15.04 3.13
N PHE A 195 9.98 -14.51 2.19
CA PHE A 195 9.88 -13.10 1.86
C PHE A 195 8.42 -12.66 1.86
N THR A 196 8.21 -11.39 2.19
CA THR A 196 6.88 -10.75 2.09
C THR A 196 6.39 -10.70 0.65
N GLY A 197 5.08 -10.77 0.45
CA GLY A 197 4.50 -10.65 -0.88
C GLY A 197 4.00 -9.26 -1.24
N ASP A 198 3.47 -9.16 -2.46
CA ASP A 198 2.68 -8.04 -2.97
C ASP A 198 1.24 -8.49 -3.21
N PRO A 199 0.40 -8.60 -2.16
CA PRO A 199 -0.93 -9.17 -2.27
C PRO A 199 -1.86 -8.34 -3.18
N TYR A 200 -1.59 -7.05 -3.33
CA TYR A 200 -2.42 -6.11 -4.09
C TYR A 200 -1.92 -5.89 -5.53
N GLY A 201 -0.72 -6.34 -5.86
CA GLY A 201 -0.13 -6.21 -7.20
C GLY A 201 0.18 -4.76 -7.55
N HIS A 202 0.81 -4.02 -6.63
CA HIS A 202 1.28 -2.66 -6.87
C HIS A 202 2.63 -2.62 -7.62
N GLY A 203 3.36 -3.74 -7.68
CA GLY A 203 4.65 -3.86 -8.38
C GLY A 203 5.82 -3.18 -7.68
N TRP A 204 5.67 -2.90 -6.37
CA TRP A 204 6.69 -2.18 -5.57
C TRP A 204 7.61 -3.10 -4.79
N VAL A 205 7.22 -4.37 -4.59
CA VAL A 205 8.01 -5.34 -3.84
C VAL A 205 9.13 -5.87 -4.73
N ARG A 206 10.35 -5.37 -4.47
CA ARG A 206 11.59 -5.77 -5.16
C ARG A 206 12.50 -6.45 -4.15
N LEU A 207 12.58 -7.77 -4.23
CA LEU A 207 13.25 -8.57 -3.21
C LEU A 207 14.57 -9.10 -3.76
N PRO A 208 15.73 -8.65 -3.25
CA PRO A 208 16.98 -9.33 -3.55
C PRO A 208 16.93 -10.75 -2.96
N VAL A 209 17.14 -11.76 -3.81
CA VAL A 209 17.14 -13.18 -3.44
C VAL A 209 18.41 -13.84 -3.96
N LEU A 210 18.96 -14.79 -3.20
CA LEU A 210 20.14 -15.54 -3.59
C LEU A 210 19.73 -16.78 -4.41
N LEU A 211 20.16 -16.81 -5.67
CA LEU A 211 20.12 -18.00 -6.50
C LEU A 211 21.43 -18.76 -6.33
N LYS A 212 21.35 -20.03 -5.95
CA LYS A 212 22.47 -20.98 -5.90
C LYS A 212 22.80 -21.46 -7.30
N LYS A 213 24.05 -21.83 -7.56
CA LYS A 213 24.40 -22.55 -8.79
C LYS A 213 23.63 -23.88 -8.87
N GLY A 214 23.01 -24.14 -10.00
CA GLY A 214 22.14 -25.31 -10.22
C GLY A 214 20.67 -25.02 -9.86
N PRO A 215 19.90 -26.01 -9.40
CA PRO A 215 18.46 -25.87 -9.20
C PRO A 215 18.14 -24.98 -8.00
N ASN A 216 17.17 -24.09 -8.20
CA ASN A 216 16.57 -23.21 -7.19
C ASN A 216 15.08 -23.43 -7.16
N GLU A 217 14.53 -23.53 -5.95
CA GLU A 217 13.09 -23.66 -5.74
C GLU A 217 12.50 -22.29 -5.41
N LEU A 218 11.41 -21.96 -6.09
CA LEU A 218 10.59 -20.79 -5.80
C LEU A 218 9.15 -21.23 -5.58
N LEU A 219 8.59 -20.88 -4.42
CA LEU A 219 7.22 -21.15 -4.03
C LEU A 219 6.51 -19.84 -3.69
N PHE A 220 5.30 -19.65 -4.18
CA PHE A 220 4.52 -18.44 -3.97
C PHE A 220 3.15 -18.80 -3.42
N HIS A 221 2.74 -18.14 -2.34
CA HIS A 221 1.37 -18.18 -1.86
C HIS A 221 0.57 -17.11 -2.59
N MET A 222 -0.31 -17.52 -3.50
CA MET A 222 -1.04 -16.62 -4.39
C MET A 222 -2.29 -16.07 -3.71
N VAL A 223 -2.59 -14.79 -3.92
CA VAL A 223 -3.81 -14.16 -3.37
C VAL A 223 -4.99 -14.28 -4.31
N GLY A 224 -4.74 -14.19 -5.61
CA GLY A 224 -5.79 -14.10 -6.61
C GLY A 224 -5.29 -14.33 -8.03
N PRO A 225 -6.21 -14.33 -9.01
CA PRO A 225 -5.83 -14.40 -10.42
C PRO A 225 -4.97 -13.19 -10.79
N GLY A 226 -4.11 -13.37 -11.79
CA GLY A 226 -3.18 -12.33 -12.23
C GLY A 226 -1.79 -12.45 -11.61
N PHE A 227 -1.48 -13.54 -10.91
CA PHE A 227 -0.14 -13.79 -10.38
C PHE A 227 0.88 -13.87 -11.52
N GLN A 228 2.01 -13.21 -11.29
CA GLN A 228 3.17 -13.21 -12.18
C GLN A 228 4.44 -12.99 -11.36
N ALA A 229 5.55 -13.55 -11.83
CA ALA A 229 6.85 -13.34 -11.22
C ALA A 229 7.95 -13.35 -12.27
N ARG A 230 8.96 -12.51 -12.03
CA ARG A 230 10.18 -12.43 -12.82
C ARG A 230 11.38 -12.17 -11.93
N LEU A 231 12.54 -12.61 -12.38
CA LEU A 231 13.83 -12.38 -11.73
C LEU A 231 14.68 -11.50 -12.64
N ILE A 232 15.12 -10.38 -12.12
CA ILE A 232 15.97 -9.43 -12.83
C ILE A 232 17.36 -9.50 -12.21
N ALA A 233 18.45 -9.40 -12.97
CA ALA A 233 19.75 -9.30 -12.31
C ALA A 233 19.85 -8.00 -11.51
N ALA A 234 20.51 -8.09 -10.36
CA ALA A 234 20.94 -6.90 -9.64
C ALA A 234 21.94 -6.13 -10.51
N SER A 235 21.66 -4.86 -10.77
CA SER A 235 22.55 -3.99 -11.56
C SER A 235 23.85 -3.68 -10.82
N GLU A 236 23.76 -3.56 -9.49
CA GLU A 236 24.87 -3.23 -8.59
C GLU A 236 24.69 -3.95 -7.25
N PRO A 237 25.76 -4.16 -6.45
CA PRO A 237 25.66 -4.77 -5.12
C PRO A 237 24.78 -3.99 -4.15
N ALA A 238 24.62 -2.67 -4.36
CA ALA A 238 23.69 -1.83 -3.62
C ALA A 238 23.24 -0.66 -4.49
N TYR A 239 21.97 -0.25 -4.37
CA TYR A 239 21.43 0.87 -5.16
C TYR A 239 20.21 1.52 -4.49
N LEU A 240 19.78 2.66 -5.04
CA LEU A 240 18.61 3.42 -4.58
C LEU A 240 17.38 3.11 -5.42
N LEU A 241 16.21 2.98 -4.79
CA LEU A 241 14.91 2.89 -5.46
C LEU A 241 14.19 4.24 -5.42
N ALA A 242 14.56 5.13 -6.34
CA ALA A 242 14.03 6.50 -6.40
C ALA A 242 12.50 6.54 -6.58
N GLU A 243 11.93 5.58 -7.31
CA GLU A 243 10.50 5.48 -7.59
C GLU A 243 9.64 5.17 -6.35
N ASP A 244 10.26 4.67 -5.27
CA ASP A 244 9.58 4.37 -4.00
C ASP A 244 10.04 5.30 -2.88
N ALA A 245 10.57 6.48 -3.24
CA ALA A 245 10.93 7.52 -2.30
C ALA A 245 9.69 8.12 -1.62
N THR A 246 9.82 8.46 -0.34
CA THR A 246 8.83 9.22 0.43
C THR A 246 9.30 10.67 0.51
N LEU A 247 8.60 11.53 -0.20
CA LEU A 247 8.99 12.92 -0.43
C LEU A 247 7.95 13.88 0.15
N PRO A 248 8.37 14.95 0.84
CA PRO A 248 7.49 16.05 1.19
C PRO A 248 7.26 16.97 -0.02
N ASP A 249 6.19 17.74 0.04
CA ASP A 249 6.11 18.98 -0.72
C ASP A 249 6.96 20.06 -0.03
N VAL A 250 7.58 20.91 -0.84
CA VAL A 250 8.34 22.07 -0.36
C VAL A 250 7.40 23.26 -0.29
N VAL A 251 7.17 23.77 0.90
CA VAL A 251 6.36 24.97 1.13
C VAL A 251 7.22 26.22 0.96
N ARG A 252 6.82 27.09 0.03
CA ARG A 252 7.64 28.23 -0.41
C ARG A 252 7.85 29.26 0.69
N GLU A 253 6.84 29.46 1.52
CA GLU A 253 6.82 30.48 2.58
C GLU A 253 7.51 30.00 3.86
N GLU A 254 7.76 28.70 4.00
CA GLU A 254 8.42 28.14 5.17
C GLU A 254 9.95 28.15 5.07
N GLN A 255 10.60 27.96 6.21
CA GLN A 255 12.06 27.84 6.30
C GLN A 255 12.44 26.57 7.05
N GLY A 256 13.71 26.17 6.92
CA GLY A 256 14.27 25.05 7.65
C GLY A 256 14.27 23.75 6.87
N GLU A 257 14.62 22.69 7.60
CA GLU A 257 14.84 21.35 7.08
C GLU A 257 13.57 20.51 7.04
N THR A 258 13.57 19.51 6.17
CA THR A 258 12.48 18.54 6.06
C THR A 258 13.04 17.12 5.94
N TRP A 259 12.21 16.14 6.31
CA TRP A 259 12.53 14.72 6.21
C TRP A 259 12.09 14.15 4.87
N ALA A 260 12.91 13.28 4.30
CA ALA A 260 12.52 12.43 3.19
C ALA A 260 13.13 11.04 3.41
N ALA A 261 12.68 10.07 2.64
CA ALA A 261 13.32 8.77 2.62
C ALA A 261 13.41 8.20 1.22
N VAL A 262 14.43 7.40 0.98
CA VAL A 262 14.62 6.63 -0.25
C VAL A 262 15.01 5.20 0.14
N PRO A 263 14.38 4.16 -0.43
CA PRO A 263 14.80 2.80 -0.18
C PRO A 263 16.19 2.53 -0.75
N VAL A 264 17.02 1.90 0.08
CA VAL A 264 18.33 1.35 -0.26
C VAL A 264 18.17 -0.15 -0.37
N VAL A 265 18.51 -0.71 -1.52
CA VAL A 265 18.56 -2.16 -1.73
C VAL A 265 19.98 -2.62 -1.46
N ASN A 266 20.16 -3.53 -0.51
CA ASN A 266 21.36 -4.34 -0.40
C ASN A 266 21.17 -5.61 -1.22
N ALA A 267 21.73 -5.63 -2.42
CA ALA A 267 21.73 -6.79 -3.32
C ALA A 267 23.04 -7.60 -3.21
N ALA A 268 23.76 -7.47 -2.11
CA ALA A 268 24.92 -8.28 -1.79
C ALA A 268 24.56 -9.36 -0.75
N ASN A 269 25.37 -10.42 -0.72
CA ASN A 269 25.31 -11.47 0.30
C ASN A 269 26.09 -11.09 1.58
N GLU A 270 26.42 -9.82 1.75
CA GLU A 270 27.15 -9.26 2.88
C GLU A 270 26.41 -8.03 3.40
N PRO A 271 26.52 -7.70 4.69
CA PRO A 271 25.90 -6.49 5.23
C PRO A 271 26.57 -5.23 4.67
N LEU A 272 25.77 -4.21 4.32
CA LEU A 272 26.31 -2.88 4.00
C LEU A 272 26.63 -2.15 5.30
N VAL A 273 27.92 -2.08 5.62
CA VAL A 273 28.44 -1.43 6.84
C VAL A 273 29.04 -0.08 6.50
N GLY A 274 28.70 0.94 7.29
CA GLY A 274 29.25 2.30 7.14
C GLY A 274 28.73 3.07 5.94
N ALA A 275 27.64 2.60 5.32
CA ALA A 275 26.98 3.30 4.23
C ALA A 275 26.45 4.67 4.67
N LYS A 276 26.43 5.63 3.75
CA LYS A 276 25.89 6.98 3.98
C LYS A 276 25.05 7.43 2.80
N LEU A 277 24.09 8.32 3.08
CA LEU A 277 23.43 9.11 2.04
C LEU A 277 24.04 10.50 1.98
N ARG A 278 24.59 10.87 0.82
CA ARG A 278 25.01 12.24 0.53
C ARG A 278 23.90 12.92 -0.25
N VAL A 279 23.32 13.96 0.32
CA VAL A 279 22.16 14.66 -0.21
C VAL A 279 22.58 16.06 -0.64
N ARG A 280 22.39 16.41 -1.91
CA ARG A 280 22.76 17.71 -2.50
C ARG A 280 21.54 18.43 -3.07
N THR A 281 21.46 19.73 -2.81
CA THR A 281 20.48 20.60 -3.45
C THR A 281 21.08 21.31 -4.68
N PRO A 282 20.25 21.81 -5.61
CA PRO A 282 20.69 22.65 -6.72
C PRO A 282 21.54 23.87 -6.31
N SER A 283 21.27 24.47 -5.14
CA SER A 283 22.05 25.57 -4.57
C SER A 283 23.45 25.17 -4.07
N GLY A 284 23.74 23.87 -4.03
CA GLY A 284 25.02 23.30 -3.60
C GLY A 284 25.07 22.93 -2.12
N ALA A 285 23.99 23.13 -1.35
CA ALA A 285 23.94 22.67 0.03
C ALA A 285 24.04 21.13 0.07
N THR A 286 24.89 20.63 0.95
CA THR A 286 25.17 19.19 1.07
C THR A 286 24.94 18.73 2.51
N THR A 287 24.20 17.64 2.67
CA THR A 287 24.00 16.95 3.96
C THR A 287 24.45 15.50 3.85
N LEU A 288 24.99 14.94 4.93
CA LEU A 288 25.43 13.55 4.99
C LEU A 288 24.68 12.83 6.12
N THR A 289 24.03 11.73 5.80
CA THR A 289 23.30 10.90 6.77
C THR A 289 23.97 9.53 6.86
N ASN A 290 24.43 9.14 8.06
CA ASN A 290 24.95 7.79 8.29
C ASN A 290 23.79 6.79 8.33
N LEU A 291 23.93 5.67 7.63
CA LEU A 291 22.96 4.59 7.65
C LEU A 291 23.33 3.56 8.72
N PRO A 292 22.34 2.87 9.31
CA PRO A 292 22.63 1.66 10.08
C PRO A 292 23.24 0.59 9.18
N SER A 293 23.79 -0.47 9.78
CA SER A 293 24.17 -1.66 9.02
C SER A 293 22.93 -2.24 8.35
N ILE A 294 22.93 -2.35 7.03
CA ILE A 294 21.82 -2.95 6.28
C ILE A 294 22.14 -4.43 6.08
N ALA A 295 21.23 -5.32 6.48
CA ALA A 295 21.42 -6.76 6.35
C ALA A 295 21.62 -7.19 4.88
N PRO A 296 22.31 -8.32 4.61
CA PRO A 296 22.35 -8.91 3.28
C PRO A 296 20.93 -9.07 2.71
N LEU A 297 20.80 -8.93 1.38
CA LEU A 297 19.54 -9.23 0.68
C LEU A 297 18.33 -8.53 1.31
N CYS A 298 18.48 -7.25 1.65
CA CYS A 298 17.49 -6.48 2.38
C CYS A 298 17.18 -5.15 1.68
N VAL A 299 15.93 -4.70 1.80
CA VAL A 299 15.53 -3.35 1.41
C VAL A 299 15.33 -2.53 2.68
N TYR A 300 16.08 -1.45 2.83
CA TYR A 300 16.00 -0.55 3.97
C TYR A 300 15.51 0.83 3.54
N LYS A 301 14.43 1.32 4.14
CA LYS A 301 13.90 2.66 3.85
C LYS A 301 14.73 3.71 4.59
N ALA A 302 15.74 4.25 3.91
CA ALA A 302 16.70 5.16 4.52
C ALA A 302 16.12 6.57 4.63
N ALA A 303 15.98 7.05 5.86
CA ALA A 303 15.62 8.43 6.17
C ALA A 303 16.81 9.36 5.95
N PHE A 304 16.55 10.57 5.45
CA PHE A 304 17.52 11.64 5.39
C PHE A 304 16.84 13.00 5.59
N ARG A 305 17.61 13.96 6.10
CA ARG A 305 17.17 15.34 6.33
C ARG A 305 17.94 16.28 5.41
N PHE A 306 17.27 17.31 4.91
CA PHE A 306 17.89 18.33 4.07
C PHE A 306 17.13 19.65 4.14
N THR A 307 17.79 20.75 3.77
CA THR A 307 17.14 22.06 3.58
C THR A 307 16.79 22.21 2.10
N PRO A 308 15.51 22.21 1.69
CA PRO A 308 15.15 22.27 0.28
C PRO A 308 15.36 23.68 -0.30
N ASP A 309 15.71 23.74 -1.58
CA ASP A 309 15.72 24.99 -2.33
C ASP A 309 14.29 25.43 -2.63
N ARG A 310 13.98 26.67 -2.26
CA ARG A 310 12.65 27.30 -2.42
C ARG A 310 12.62 28.35 -3.53
N SER A 311 13.74 28.52 -4.23
CA SER A 311 13.87 29.43 -5.37
C SER A 311 13.54 28.68 -6.66
N GLY A 312 12.36 28.88 -7.23
CA GLY A 312 11.98 28.24 -8.50
C GLY A 312 10.48 28.26 -8.77
N ALA A 313 10.09 27.74 -9.94
CA ALA A 313 8.71 27.43 -10.28
C ALA A 313 8.18 26.24 -9.44
N ASP A 314 7.08 25.61 -9.85
CA ASP A 314 6.30 24.61 -9.08
C ASP A 314 7.02 23.32 -8.68
N LYS A 315 8.33 23.21 -8.93
CA LYS A 315 9.17 22.06 -8.59
C LYS A 315 10.58 22.47 -8.18
N THR A 316 11.21 21.64 -7.36
CA THR A 316 12.65 21.62 -7.09
C THR A 316 13.14 20.18 -7.17
N ALA A 317 14.42 19.95 -6.91
CA ALA A 317 14.97 18.60 -6.86
C ALA A 317 15.99 18.46 -5.74
N VAL A 318 16.26 17.22 -5.37
CA VAL A 318 17.39 16.85 -4.53
C VAL A 318 18.12 15.67 -5.16
N PHE A 319 19.44 15.67 -5.09
CA PHE A 319 20.29 14.61 -5.60
C PHE A 319 20.81 13.78 -4.42
N VAL A 320 20.65 12.48 -4.47
CA VAL A 320 21.03 11.57 -3.39
C VAL A 320 22.03 10.56 -3.92
N ASP A 321 23.20 10.48 -3.29
CA ASP A 321 24.17 9.41 -3.52
C ASP A 321 24.13 8.41 -2.36
N LEU A 322 24.19 7.13 -2.70
CA LEU A 322 24.58 6.08 -1.77
C LEU A 322 26.11 5.94 -1.79
N VAL A 323 26.73 6.25 -0.66
CA VAL A 323 28.19 6.26 -0.49
C VAL A 323 28.60 5.10 0.39
N LEU A 324 29.53 4.27 -0.10
CA LEU A 324 30.18 3.21 0.66
C LEU A 324 31.61 3.62 1.02
N PRO A 325 32.12 3.14 2.17
CA PRO A 325 33.52 3.31 2.50
C PRO A 325 34.40 2.50 1.53
N ALA A 326 35.41 3.15 0.95
CA ALA A 326 36.49 2.49 0.22
C ALA A 326 37.84 2.89 0.84
N ASN A 327 38.90 2.11 0.64
CA ASN A 327 40.20 2.35 1.26
C ASN A 327 40.70 3.78 1.02
N ASN A 328 40.65 4.62 2.07
CA ASN A 328 40.95 6.06 2.09
C ASN A 328 40.09 6.98 1.17
N ASP A 329 39.06 6.45 0.50
CA ASP A 329 38.19 7.19 -0.41
C ASP A 329 36.70 6.87 -0.18
N GLU A 330 35.80 7.70 -0.69
CA GLU A 330 34.36 7.46 -0.70
C GLU A 330 33.93 6.96 -2.09
N ASN A 331 33.31 5.77 -2.16
CA ASN A 331 32.81 5.21 -3.42
C ASN A 331 31.30 5.45 -3.54
N ILE A 332 30.85 6.03 -4.65
CA ILE A 332 29.42 6.21 -4.95
C ILE A 332 28.95 4.97 -5.69
N VAL A 333 27.96 4.27 -5.14
CA VAL A 333 27.43 3.01 -5.72
C VAL A 333 25.98 3.14 -6.19
N GLY A 334 25.34 4.27 -5.93
CA GLY A 334 24.01 4.56 -6.43
C GLY A 334 23.73 6.05 -6.40
N GLU A 335 23.00 6.54 -7.39
CA GLU A 335 22.62 7.94 -7.54
C GLU A 335 21.13 8.03 -7.86
N ALA A 336 20.45 9.00 -7.25
CA ALA A 336 19.05 9.28 -7.50
C ALA A 336 18.81 10.78 -7.61
N ARG A 337 17.97 11.18 -8.56
CA ARG A 337 17.36 12.50 -8.59
C ARG A 337 15.91 12.37 -8.12
N LEU A 338 15.56 13.12 -7.07
CA LEU A 338 14.22 13.12 -6.50
C LEU A 338 13.60 14.50 -6.77
N ASP A 339 12.57 14.53 -7.61
CA ASP A 339 11.84 15.76 -7.92
C ASP A 339 10.78 16.02 -6.84
N LEU A 340 10.80 17.22 -6.27
CA LEU A 340 9.91 17.66 -5.20
C LEU A 340 8.97 18.73 -5.76
N ARG A 341 7.68 18.66 -5.42
CA ARG A 341 6.73 19.72 -5.79
C ARG A 341 6.84 20.88 -4.81
N GLN A 342 6.76 22.11 -5.33
CA GLN A 342 6.75 23.34 -4.54
C GLN A 342 5.34 23.93 -4.49
N VAL A 343 4.81 24.12 -3.29
CA VAL A 343 3.44 24.58 -3.04
C VAL A 343 3.42 25.84 -2.17
N SER A 344 2.36 26.63 -2.26
CA SER A 344 2.10 27.69 -1.28
C SER A 344 1.58 27.09 0.03
N GLN A 345 1.75 27.83 1.13
CA GLN A 345 1.26 27.47 2.46
C GLN A 345 -0.26 27.22 2.54
N ASP A 346 -1.04 27.68 1.57
CA ASP A 346 -2.51 27.55 1.51
C ASP A 346 -2.98 26.35 0.67
N ALA A 347 -2.07 25.72 -0.09
CA ALA A 347 -2.39 24.60 -0.96
C ALA A 347 -2.34 23.26 -0.20
N GLN A 348 -2.97 22.22 -0.76
CA GLN A 348 -2.76 20.85 -0.28
C GLN A 348 -1.27 20.50 -0.38
N GLN A 349 -0.72 20.06 0.75
CA GLN A 349 0.71 19.79 0.93
C GLN A 349 0.92 18.40 1.54
N THR A 350 1.88 17.68 1.01
CA THR A 350 2.43 16.45 1.56
C THR A 350 3.50 16.82 2.56
N ARG A 351 3.33 16.36 3.79
CA ARG A 351 4.29 16.51 4.87
C ARG A 351 4.83 15.15 5.23
N THR A 352 5.99 15.14 5.89
CA THR A 352 6.70 13.93 6.27
C THR A 352 7.25 14.08 7.67
N PHE A 353 7.14 13.02 8.44
CA PHE A 353 7.66 12.95 9.81
C PHE A 353 8.40 11.63 10.01
N VAL A 354 9.24 11.57 11.05
CA VAL A 354 9.89 10.33 11.47
C VAL A 354 9.00 9.66 12.51
N SER A 355 8.50 8.47 12.20
CA SER A 355 7.66 7.73 13.13
C SER A 355 8.46 7.23 14.33
N GLY A 356 7.90 7.35 15.52
CA GLY A 356 8.45 6.81 16.75
C GLY A 356 8.36 5.28 16.86
N ILE A 357 7.60 4.62 15.97
CA ILE A 357 7.44 3.16 15.97
C ILE A 357 8.75 2.47 15.55
N ASP A 358 9.33 2.89 14.43
CA ASP A 358 10.46 2.21 13.78
C ASP A 358 11.50 3.18 13.18
N GLY A 359 11.36 4.48 13.37
CA GLY A 359 12.26 5.50 12.83
C GLY A 359 12.14 5.72 11.31
N SER A 360 11.12 5.13 10.67
CA SER A 360 10.88 5.35 9.24
C SER A 360 10.19 6.69 8.98
N VAL A 361 10.43 7.25 7.79
CA VAL A 361 9.71 8.47 7.35
C VAL A 361 8.35 8.08 6.80
N GLN A 362 7.30 8.68 7.36
CA GLN A 362 5.91 8.51 6.97
C GLN A 362 5.33 9.81 6.42
N PRO A 363 4.56 9.77 5.32
CA PRO A 363 3.91 10.96 4.79
C PRO A 363 2.48 11.12 5.31
N TYR A 364 1.99 12.35 5.25
CA TYR A 364 0.57 12.68 5.37
C TYR A 364 0.25 13.89 4.51
N SER A 365 -1.01 14.08 4.14
CA SER A 365 -1.47 15.31 3.51
C SER A 365 -2.08 16.25 4.52
N LEU A 366 -1.70 17.52 4.44
CA LEU A 366 -2.31 18.64 5.13
C LEU A 366 -3.03 19.49 4.09
N VAL A 367 -4.31 19.75 4.32
CA VAL A 367 -5.10 20.75 3.59
C VAL A 367 -5.35 21.91 4.56
N PRO A 368 -4.63 23.03 4.39
CA PRO A 368 -4.76 24.19 5.26
C PRO A 368 -6.18 24.76 5.27
N ALA A 369 -6.56 25.34 6.39
CA ALA A 369 -7.73 26.21 6.46
C ALA A 369 -7.43 27.50 5.68
N VAL A 370 -8.34 27.91 4.82
CA VAL A 370 -8.19 29.10 3.97
C VAL A 370 -9.33 30.06 4.24
N SER A 371 -9.02 31.34 4.44
CA SER A 371 -10.07 32.35 4.64
C SER A 371 -10.93 32.45 3.40
N LEU A 372 -12.21 32.09 3.51
CA LEU A 372 -13.20 32.22 2.43
C LEU A 372 -13.87 33.61 2.41
N ALA A 373 -13.54 34.48 3.37
CA ALA A 373 -14.04 35.84 3.50
C ALA A 373 -12.88 36.86 3.53
N ASP A 374 -13.19 38.13 3.24
CA ASP A 374 -12.23 39.26 3.23
C ASP A 374 -11.66 39.60 4.62
N SER A 375 -12.14 38.96 5.68
CA SER A 375 -11.68 39.15 7.06
C SER A 375 -11.25 37.82 7.68
N PRO A 376 -10.12 37.79 8.41
CA PRO A 376 -9.65 36.57 9.04
C PRO A 376 -10.66 36.04 10.06
N PRO A 377 -10.78 34.71 10.22
CA PRO A 377 -11.68 34.12 11.21
C PRO A 377 -11.32 34.63 12.62
N SER A 378 -12.35 34.86 13.44
CA SER A 378 -12.18 35.40 14.81
C SER A 378 -11.60 34.39 15.80
N GLU A 379 -11.54 33.12 15.42
CA GLU A 379 -11.03 32.01 16.24
C GLU A 379 -10.02 31.18 15.43
N PRO A 380 -8.99 30.61 16.08
CA PRO A 380 -8.10 29.65 15.43
C PRO A 380 -8.88 28.47 14.82
N PRO A 381 -8.48 27.97 13.63
CA PRO A 381 -9.16 26.83 13.00
C PRO A 381 -9.08 25.56 13.87
N GLY A 382 -10.05 24.65 13.68
CA GLY A 382 -9.91 23.28 14.17
C GLY A 382 -8.99 22.42 13.31
N ILE A 383 -8.86 21.14 13.65
CA ILE A 383 -8.20 20.13 12.82
C ILE A 383 -9.12 18.92 12.64
N ILE A 384 -9.28 18.46 11.41
CA ILE A 384 -9.98 17.22 11.06
C ILE A 384 -8.93 16.16 10.71
N LEU A 385 -8.82 15.11 11.52
CA LEU A 385 -8.07 13.90 11.19
C LEU A 385 -8.95 13.00 10.29
N ALA A 386 -8.52 12.76 9.05
CA ALA A 386 -9.29 12.06 8.02
C ALA A 386 -8.61 10.74 7.60
N LEU A 387 -9.22 9.62 7.98
CA LEU A 387 -8.68 8.27 7.73
C LEU A 387 -9.18 7.70 6.39
N HIS A 388 -8.26 7.34 5.50
CA HIS A 388 -8.55 6.82 4.16
C HIS A 388 -9.10 5.38 4.15
N ASN A 389 -9.73 4.99 3.05
CA ASN A 389 -10.15 3.62 2.77
C ASN A 389 -9.02 2.79 2.13
N THR A 390 -9.23 1.49 2.01
CA THR A 390 -8.27 0.56 1.39
C THR A 390 -8.00 0.92 -0.07
N GLY A 391 -6.72 0.94 -0.46
CA GLY A 391 -6.28 1.22 -1.83
C GLY A 391 -6.20 2.70 -2.19
N VAL A 392 -6.31 3.60 -1.21
CA VAL A 392 -6.18 5.05 -1.41
C VAL A 392 -5.02 5.58 -0.55
N ASP A 393 -4.17 6.42 -1.13
CA ASP A 393 -3.09 7.10 -0.40
C ASP A 393 -3.56 8.42 0.23
N HIS A 394 -2.72 8.98 1.10
CA HIS A 394 -2.96 10.22 1.84
C HIS A 394 -3.34 11.40 0.93
N SER A 395 -2.69 11.53 -0.23
CA SER A 395 -2.83 12.67 -1.13
C SER A 395 -4.11 12.58 -1.93
N ARG A 396 -4.40 11.40 -2.46
CA ARG A 396 -5.67 11.12 -3.14
C ARG A 396 -6.84 11.25 -2.18
N HIS A 397 -6.71 10.76 -0.94
CA HIS A 397 -7.77 10.90 0.06
C HIS A 397 -8.04 12.37 0.40
N ALA A 398 -6.98 13.16 0.64
CA ALA A 398 -7.10 14.59 0.90
C ALA A 398 -7.80 15.35 -0.25
N SER A 399 -7.55 14.94 -1.50
CA SER A 399 -8.15 15.56 -2.70
C SER A 399 -9.68 15.46 -2.77
N TYR A 400 -10.30 14.58 -1.98
CA TYR A 400 -11.76 14.47 -1.90
C TYR A 400 -12.40 15.60 -1.06
N TYR A 401 -11.59 16.37 -0.35
CA TYR A 401 -12.03 17.44 0.52
C TYR A 401 -11.67 18.80 -0.07
N GLN A 402 -12.66 19.68 -0.14
CA GLN A 402 -12.41 21.10 -0.37
C GLN A 402 -11.80 21.74 0.89
N PRO A 403 -10.86 22.70 0.74
CA PRO A 403 -10.39 23.55 1.81
C PRO A 403 -11.56 24.20 2.57
N LYS A 404 -11.37 24.45 3.86
CA LYS A 404 -12.40 25.02 4.75
C LYS A 404 -11.85 26.29 5.38
N ASP A 405 -12.73 27.20 5.77
CA ASP A 405 -12.36 28.40 6.53
C ASP A 405 -12.23 28.15 8.03
N TRP A 406 -12.81 27.06 8.56
CA TRP A 406 -12.90 26.81 9.99
C TRP A 406 -12.03 25.65 10.50
N ALA A 407 -11.43 24.84 9.62
CA ALA A 407 -10.55 23.75 10.02
C ALA A 407 -9.54 23.32 8.95
N HIS A 408 -8.35 22.95 9.41
CA HIS A 408 -7.37 22.21 8.63
C HIS A 408 -7.81 20.75 8.50
N LEU A 409 -7.36 20.06 7.45
CA LEU A 409 -7.54 18.62 7.31
C LEU A 409 -6.19 17.92 7.24
N VAL A 410 -6.06 16.84 8.02
CA VAL A 410 -4.88 15.98 8.10
C VAL A 410 -5.28 14.59 7.66
N ALA A 411 -4.70 14.10 6.58
CA ALA A 411 -4.93 12.75 6.05
C ALA A 411 -3.62 11.95 6.12
N PRO A 412 -3.45 11.03 7.09
CA PRO A 412 -2.24 10.19 7.20
C PRO A 412 -2.17 9.08 6.15
N GLN A 413 -1.01 8.44 5.97
CA GLN A 413 -0.78 7.38 4.98
C GLN A 413 -0.99 5.93 5.47
N ASN A 414 -1.08 5.68 6.78
CA ASN A 414 -1.32 4.34 7.35
C ASN A 414 -0.33 3.25 6.87
N ARG A 415 0.98 3.53 6.77
CA ARG A 415 1.96 2.56 6.24
C ARG A 415 1.57 1.95 4.89
N ARG A 416 1.20 2.80 3.92
CA ARG A 416 0.74 2.51 2.54
C ARG A 416 -0.80 2.52 2.41
N ALA A 417 -1.27 2.53 1.16
CA ALA A 417 -2.67 2.72 0.80
C ALA A 417 -3.65 1.65 1.34
N VAL A 418 -3.15 0.47 1.74
CA VAL A 418 -3.96 -0.56 2.40
C VAL A 418 -3.74 -0.53 3.91
N GLY A 419 -2.48 -0.51 4.36
CA GLY A 419 -2.14 -0.25 5.74
C GLY A 419 -2.66 -1.27 6.77
N PHE A 420 -2.68 -0.87 8.03
CA PHE A 420 -2.98 -1.73 9.19
C PHE A 420 -4.43 -1.58 9.68
N GLU A 421 -5.38 -1.41 8.76
CA GLU A 421 -6.81 -1.19 9.07
C GLU A 421 -7.08 -0.02 10.06
N TRP A 422 -6.11 0.88 10.22
CA TRP A 422 -6.09 1.95 11.23
C TRP A 422 -6.15 1.44 12.68
N GLU A 423 -5.71 0.21 12.91
CA GLU A 423 -5.40 -0.35 14.22
C GLU A 423 -3.88 -0.32 14.47
N ASP A 424 -3.46 -0.59 15.71
CA ASP A 424 -2.07 -0.70 16.14
C ASP A 424 -1.12 0.38 15.56
N TRP A 425 -0.29 0.01 14.58
CA TRP A 425 0.65 0.92 13.93
C TRP A 425 -0.07 1.99 13.11
N GLY A 426 -1.15 1.64 12.43
CA GLY A 426 -1.97 2.58 11.67
C GLY A 426 -2.63 3.64 12.56
N ALA A 427 -3.13 3.22 13.72
CA ALA A 427 -3.67 4.14 14.71
C ALA A 427 -2.60 5.07 15.27
N THR A 428 -1.42 4.51 15.56
CA THR A 428 -0.28 5.26 16.12
C THR A 428 0.24 6.29 15.12
N ASP A 429 0.50 5.89 13.87
CA ASP A 429 0.89 6.78 12.78
C ASP A 429 -0.10 7.93 12.57
N ALA A 430 -1.41 7.65 12.66
CA ALA A 430 -2.43 8.69 12.51
C ALA A 430 -2.33 9.77 13.59
N LEU A 431 -2.03 9.35 14.83
CA LEU A 431 -1.84 10.28 15.95
C LEU A 431 -0.49 11.00 15.87
N GLU A 432 0.56 10.35 15.39
CA GLU A 432 1.86 10.98 15.12
C GLU A 432 1.75 12.03 14.01
N ALA A 433 1.06 11.71 12.91
CA ALA A 433 0.80 12.66 11.82
C ALA A 433 -0.05 13.86 12.30
N LEU A 434 -1.06 13.63 13.15
CA LEU A 434 -1.82 14.70 13.78
C LEU A 434 -0.92 15.59 14.64
N ALA A 435 -0.05 14.99 15.47
CA ALA A 435 0.86 15.73 16.33
C ALA A 435 1.89 16.55 15.54
N ASP A 436 2.44 15.99 14.46
CA ASP A 436 3.36 16.69 13.56
C ASP A 436 2.65 17.86 12.86
N ALA A 437 1.43 17.63 12.32
CA ALA A 437 0.63 18.67 11.69
C ALA A 437 0.32 19.84 12.62
N GLN A 438 0.04 19.58 13.90
CA GLN A 438 -0.19 20.60 14.93
C GLN A 438 1.00 21.54 15.15
N THR A 439 2.22 21.14 14.77
CA THR A 439 3.41 22.01 14.82
C THR A 439 3.52 22.95 13.62
N HIS A 440 2.81 22.67 12.54
CA HIS A 440 2.88 23.41 11.28
C HIS A 440 1.76 24.45 11.12
N VAL A 441 0.69 24.38 11.90
CA VAL A 441 -0.48 25.25 11.76
C VAL A 441 -0.98 25.77 13.11
N ASP A 442 -1.46 27.02 13.11
CA ASP A 442 -2.24 27.53 14.24
C ASP A 442 -3.59 26.82 14.30
N HIS A 443 -4.02 26.46 15.51
CA HIS A 443 -5.24 25.69 15.72
C HIS A 443 -5.78 25.82 17.16
N ASP A 444 -7.09 25.60 17.30
CA ASP A 444 -7.73 25.43 18.61
C ASP A 444 -7.65 23.95 19.04
N PRO A 445 -6.91 23.60 20.11
CA PRO A 445 -6.76 22.22 20.56
C PRO A 445 -8.09 21.58 21.01
N SER A 446 -9.09 22.37 21.39
CA SER A 446 -10.43 21.90 21.76
C SER A 446 -11.31 21.53 20.55
N ARG A 447 -10.83 21.81 19.33
CA ARG A 447 -11.54 21.62 18.05
C ARG A 447 -10.82 20.62 17.16
N THR A 448 -10.50 19.45 17.73
CA THR A 448 -9.98 18.30 16.98
C THR A 448 -11.12 17.32 16.66
N TYR A 449 -11.28 16.96 15.40
CA TYR A 449 -12.36 16.12 14.87
C TYR A 449 -11.79 14.89 14.17
N LEU A 450 -12.56 13.81 14.12
CA LEU A 450 -12.16 12.57 13.45
C LEU A 450 -13.18 12.15 12.40
N THR A 451 -12.72 11.74 11.23
CA THR A 451 -13.58 11.20 10.17
C THR A 451 -12.90 10.05 9.42
N GLY A 452 -13.70 9.18 8.80
CA GLY A 452 -13.18 8.18 7.87
C GLY A 452 -14.26 7.43 7.09
N HIS A 453 -13.85 6.76 6.01
CA HIS A 453 -14.71 5.97 5.13
C HIS A 453 -14.26 4.51 5.03
N SER A 454 -15.19 3.54 5.05
CA SER A 454 -14.88 2.11 4.92
C SER A 454 -13.87 1.63 5.98
N MET A 455 -12.67 1.18 5.58
CA MET A 455 -11.54 0.90 6.48
C MET A 455 -11.21 2.11 7.38
N GLY A 456 -11.20 3.32 6.84
CA GLY A 456 -11.02 4.54 7.62
C GLY A 456 -12.19 4.83 8.55
N GLY A 457 -13.41 4.42 8.19
CA GLY A 457 -14.58 4.54 9.04
C GLY A 457 -14.50 3.62 10.25
N HIS A 458 -13.98 2.40 10.06
CA HIS A 458 -13.62 1.50 11.15
C HIS A 458 -12.59 2.15 12.08
N GLY A 459 -11.48 2.62 11.51
CA GLY A 459 -10.43 3.34 12.25
C GLY A 459 -10.97 4.52 13.06
N ALA A 460 -11.87 5.31 12.47
CA ALA A 460 -12.44 6.48 13.10
C ALA A 460 -13.24 6.10 14.36
N LEU A 461 -14.10 5.09 14.27
CA LEU A 461 -14.87 4.59 15.41
C LEU A 461 -13.96 4.00 16.48
N THR A 462 -13.05 3.10 16.10
CA THR A 462 -12.14 2.42 17.03
C THR A 462 -11.24 3.42 17.76
N MET A 463 -10.67 4.39 17.05
CA MET A 463 -9.78 5.38 17.64
C MET A 463 -10.51 6.37 18.55
N ALA A 464 -11.73 6.81 18.18
CA ALA A 464 -12.55 7.66 19.04
C ALA A 464 -12.95 6.95 20.34
N LEU A 465 -13.36 5.68 20.26
CA LEU A 465 -13.73 4.88 21.44
C LEU A 465 -12.54 4.61 22.36
N ARG A 466 -11.34 4.38 21.80
CA ARG A 466 -10.11 4.22 22.58
C ARG A 466 -9.57 5.54 23.16
N ASN A 467 -9.96 6.68 22.60
CA ASN A 467 -9.49 8.02 23.00
C ASN A 467 -10.66 9.02 23.18
N PRO A 468 -11.61 8.77 24.10
CA PRO A 468 -12.88 9.50 24.16
C PRO A 468 -12.74 11.00 24.48
N ALA A 469 -11.64 11.42 25.11
CA ALA A 469 -11.37 12.82 25.42
C ALA A 469 -10.60 13.58 24.32
N ARG A 470 -10.10 12.87 23.28
CA ARG A 470 -9.19 13.45 22.28
C ARG A 470 -9.94 14.14 21.14
N PHE A 471 -11.11 13.62 20.76
CA PHE A 471 -11.87 14.11 19.62
C PHE A 471 -13.19 14.73 20.08
N ARG A 472 -13.46 15.96 19.64
CA ARG A 472 -14.70 16.68 19.94
C ARG A 472 -15.91 16.01 19.30
N SER A 473 -15.73 15.44 18.11
CA SER A 473 -16.72 14.58 17.46
C SER A 473 -16.04 13.58 16.52
N VAL A 474 -16.76 12.52 16.19
CA VAL A 474 -16.38 11.51 15.21
C VAL A 474 -17.49 11.34 14.17
N SER A 475 -17.10 11.21 12.90
CA SER A 475 -17.98 10.81 11.80
C SER A 475 -17.42 9.55 11.15
N ALA A 476 -18.27 8.62 10.75
CA ALA A 476 -17.85 7.39 10.07
C ALA A 476 -18.81 7.09 8.92
N PHE A 477 -18.27 6.93 7.71
CA PHE A 477 -19.06 6.69 6.50
C PHE A 477 -18.82 5.27 5.99
N ALA A 478 -19.91 4.51 5.79
CA ALA A 478 -19.86 3.09 5.44
C ALA A 478 -18.80 2.27 6.22
N PRO A 479 -18.71 2.39 7.56
CA PRO A 479 -17.62 1.77 8.33
C PRO A 479 -17.71 0.23 8.34
N ILE A 480 -16.56 -0.43 8.44
CA ILE A 480 -16.49 -1.86 8.79
C ILE A 480 -16.80 -2.00 10.29
N VAL A 481 -18.08 -2.18 10.64
CA VAL A 481 -18.56 -2.20 12.05
C VAL A 481 -18.48 -3.55 12.74
N GLN A 482 -18.38 -4.64 11.97
CA GLN A 482 -18.27 -6.00 12.51
C GLN A 482 -17.13 -6.75 11.79
N PRO A 483 -15.87 -6.31 11.99
CA PRO A 483 -14.73 -6.85 11.25
C PRO A 483 -14.58 -8.36 11.45
N SER A 484 -14.86 -8.89 12.65
CA SER A 484 -14.74 -10.32 12.96
C SER A 484 -15.57 -11.25 12.07
N THR A 485 -16.61 -10.75 11.41
CA THR A 485 -17.47 -11.52 10.49
C THR A 485 -17.53 -10.90 9.10
N ALA A 486 -16.73 -9.87 8.80
CA ALA A 486 -16.62 -9.30 7.47
C ALA A 486 -15.65 -10.16 6.65
N GLY A 487 -16.18 -10.89 5.66
CA GLY A 487 -15.43 -11.81 4.80
C GLY A 487 -16.26 -12.29 3.63
#